data_AF-A0A9D7H959-F1
#
_entry.id   AF-A0A9D7H959-F1
#
_cell.length_a   1.000
_cell.length_b   1.000
_cell.length_c   1.000
_cell.angle_alpha   90.00
_cell.angle_beta   90.00
_cell.angle_gamma   90.00
#
_symmetry.space_group_name_H-M   'P 1'
#
loop_
_entity.id
_entity.type
_entity.pdbx_description
1 polymer ?
#
loop_
_entity_poly.entity_id
_entity_poly.type
_entity_poly.pdbx_seq_one_letter_code
_entity_poly.pdbx_strand_id
1 'polypeptide(L)'
;MRGSALFALALAALAPSAVACRRETIDKPPPPDMADVLMVFEAPTGTFDDATKSAVKAAADEAAKGLVGLGLPQKLVDDVRAAVASSQGGDAGAVATEPNTEAAPLFEGEGFAKVTRVCGGWAAGAPPDVAANGSLALTVTFTDVKLDPVIWGIAERCKLLVGASRLLIDRAGGDATNLRIHLGGPVALREIGTRPIVVALGASAQIDDRAVRGDVAVRLLPGASAVEVLVPAGGGQVVVTLSSALVATGVRAKNGTFTCDLAGCLSEQGGVSAW
;
A
#
# COMPACT_ATOMS: atom_id res chain seq x y z
N MET A 1 -19.09 15.60 91.51
CA MET A 1 -19.82 14.98 90.39
C MET A 1 -19.60 15.80 89.14
N ARG A 2 -19.25 15.14 88.02
CA ARG A 2 -19.17 15.65 86.63
C ARG A 2 -18.01 16.64 86.36
N GLY A 3 -17.20 16.49 85.32
CA GLY A 3 -17.16 15.51 84.24
C GLY A 3 -15.90 15.75 83.39
N SER A 4 -15.25 14.67 82.99
CA SER A 4 -14.10 14.66 82.08
C SER A 4 -14.55 14.98 80.65
N ALA A 5 -13.91 15.95 80.00
CA ALA A 5 -14.06 16.19 78.57
C ALA A 5 -12.77 15.79 77.86
N LEU A 6 -12.82 14.64 77.18
CA LEU A 6 -11.80 14.17 76.25
C LEU A 6 -11.98 14.90 74.92
N PHE A 7 -11.02 15.75 74.55
CA PHE A 7 -10.93 16.34 73.23
C PHE A 7 -10.14 15.38 72.32
N ALA A 8 -10.85 14.66 71.44
CA ALA A 8 -10.24 13.86 70.38
C ALA A 8 -10.00 14.76 69.15
N LEU A 9 -8.74 15.09 68.86
CA LEU A 9 -8.34 15.71 67.60
C LEU A 9 -8.35 14.63 66.50
N ALA A 10 -9.28 14.73 65.55
CA ALA A 10 -9.27 13.94 64.33
C ALA A 10 -8.34 14.60 63.30
N LEU A 11 -7.16 14.01 63.07
CA LEU A 11 -6.29 14.35 61.94
C LEU A 11 -6.91 13.74 60.66
N ALA A 12 -7.52 14.57 59.82
CA ALA A 12 -7.94 14.18 58.48
C ALA A 12 -6.70 14.15 57.56
N ALA A 13 -6.20 12.95 57.27
CA ALA A 13 -5.14 12.73 56.29
C ALA A 13 -5.70 12.95 54.88
N LEU A 14 -5.36 14.10 54.28
CA LEU A 14 -5.55 14.36 52.84
C LEU A 14 -4.55 13.50 52.07
N ALA A 15 -4.94 12.27 51.71
CA ALA A 15 -4.22 11.49 50.73
C ALA A 15 -4.35 12.19 49.37
N PRO A 16 -3.24 12.56 48.68
CA PRO A 16 -3.34 13.02 47.32
C PRO A 16 -3.87 11.86 46.49
N SER A 17 -5.11 11.99 46.01
CA SER A 17 -5.65 11.14 44.97
C SER A 17 -4.74 11.29 43.76
N ALA A 18 -3.73 10.43 43.65
CA ALA A 18 -2.98 10.21 42.43
C ALA A 18 -4.00 9.73 41.40
N VAL A 19 -4.58 10.67 40.68
CA VAL A 19 -5.23 10.43 39.40
C VAL A 19 -4.10 9.92 38.52
N ALA A 20 -3.86 8.61 38.57
CA ALA A 20 -2.99 7.95 37.65
C ALA A 20 -3.60 8.23 36.27
N CYS A 21 -2.99 9.13 35.51
CA CYS A 21 -3.24 9.26 34.10
C CYS A 21 -2.93 7.88 33.49
N ARG A 22 -3.93 7.00 33.45
CA ARG A 22 -3.87 5.83 32.59
C ARG A 22 -3.67 6.41 31.19
N ARG A 23 -2.51 6.14 30.61
CA ARG A 23 -2.36 6.26 29.16
C ARG A 23 -3.46 5.37 28.60
N GLU A 24 -4.48 6.00 28.04
CA GLU A 24 -5.51 5.32 27.30
C GLU A 24 -4.81 4.73 26.08
N THR A 25 -4.50 3.44 26.13
CA THR A 25 -3.93 2.72 25.02
C THR A 25 -4.98 2.67 23.93
N ILE A 26 -4.68 3.30 22.80
CA ILE A 26 -5.56 3.28 21.63
C ILE A 26 -5.50 1.86 21.04
N ASP A 27 -6.64 1.18 21.02
CA ASP A 27 -6.77 -0.14 20.41
C ASP A 27 -6.76 0.01 18.88
N LYS A 28 -5.61 -0.27 18.28
CA LYS A 28 -5.42 -0.20 16.82
C LYS A 28 -6.02 -1.44 16.18
N PRO A 29 -6.80 -1.30 15.09
CA PRO A 29 -7.24 -2.47 14.33
C PRO A 29 -5.99 -3.22 13.81
N PRO A 30 -5.96 -4.56 13.91
CA PRO A 30 -4.81 -5.34 13.46
C PRO A 30 -4.69 -5.27 11.92
N PRO A 31 -3.46 -5.10 11.37
CA PRO A 31 -3.26 -5.15 9.93
C PRO A 31 -3.47 -6.58 9.40
N PRO A 32 -3.92 -6.74 8.15
CA PRO A 32 -3.89 -8.03 7.46
C PRO A 32 -2.46 -8.54 7.31
N ASP A 33 -2.29 -9.86 7.32
CA ASP A 33 -0.99 -10.49 7.08
C ASP A 33 -0.56 -10.31 5.61
N MET A 34 0.73 -10.05 5.43
CA MET A 34 1.42 -9.92 4.15
C MET A 34 2.65 -10.83 4.04
N ALA A 35 2.95 -11.65 5.05
CA ALA A 35 4.17 -12.47 5.11
C ALA A 35 4.34 -13.35 3.87
N ASP A 36 3.28 -14.02 3.42
CA ASP A 36 3.32 -14.89 2.25
C ASP A 36 3.69 -14.12 0.97
N VAL A 37 3.07 -12.96 0.74
CA VAL A 37 3.34 -12.13 -0.45
C VAL A 37 4.77 -11.60 -0.42
N LEU A 38 5.22 -11.12 0.75
CA LEU A 38 6.58 -10.61 0.92
C LEU A 38 7.61 -11.72 0.70
N MET A 39 7.36 -12.92 1.22
CA MET A 39 8.25 -14.07 1.07
C MET A 39 8.46 -14.46 -0.41
N VAL A 40 7.41 -14.39 -1.24
CA VAL A 40 7.53 -14.72 -2.67
C VAL A 40 8.42 -13.71 -3.41
N PHE A 41 8.38 -12.43 -3.03
CA PHE A 41 9.29 -11.44 -3.61
C PHE A 41 10.75 -11.70 -3.22
N GLU A 42 11.02 -12.17 -2.01
CA GLU A 42 12.39 -12.44 -1.56
C GLU A 42 12.92 -13.77 -2.11
N ALA A 43 12.09 -14.82 -2.12
CA ALA A 43 12.44 -16.18 -2.52
C ALA A 43 11.39 -16.75 -3.49
N PRO A 44 11.45 -16.40 -4.79
CA PRO A 44 10.52 -16.94 -5.78
C PRO A 44 10.61 -18.47 -5.87
N THR A 45 9.45 -19.11 -5.99
CA THR A 45 9.30 -20.57 -5.96
C THR A 45 9.17 -21.19 -7.35
N GLY A 46 8.82 -20.40 -8.36
CA GLY A 46 8.67 -20.83 -9.75
C GLY A 46 10.02 -20.96 -10.46
N THR A 47 10.08 -21.76 -11.51
CA THR A 47 11.24 -21.86 -12.40
C THR A 47 11.07 -21.01 -13.65
N PHE A 48 12.18 -20.53 -14.19
CA PHE A 48 12.25 -19.84 -15.47
C PHE A 48 13.18 -20.58 -16.43
N ASP A 49 12.62 -21.08 -17.53
CA ASP A 49 13.27 -21.93 -18.52
C ASP A 49 12.57 -21.76 -19.88
N ASP A 50 13.03 -22.48 -20.91
CA ASP A 50 12.50 -22.37 -22.27
C ASP A 50 11.01 -22.72 -22.36
N ALA A 51 10.54 -23.65 -21.52
CA ALA A 51 9.15 -24.07 -21.49
C ALA A 51 8.23 -23.00 -20.89
N THR A 52 8.72 -22.21 -19.94
CA THR A 52 7.94 -21.20 -19.22
C THR A 52 8.11 -19.78 -19.77
N LYS A 53 9.18 -19.50 -20.54
CA LYS A 53 9.52 -18.16 -21.00
C LYS A 53 8.39 -17.43 -21.73
N SER A 54 7.72 -18.09 -22.67
CA SER A 54 6.64 -17.46 -23.46
C SER A 54 5.44 -17.08 -22.59
N ALA A 55 5.07 -17.92 -21.63
CA ALA A 55 4.01 -17.66 -20.67
C ALA A 55 4.40 -16.51 -19.71
N VAL A 56 5.64 -16.51 -19.21
CA VAL A 56 6.16 -15.43 -18.36
C VAL A 56 6.15 -14.10 -19.11
N LYS A 57 6.58 -14.09 -20.38
CA LYS A 57 6.50 -12.89 -21.22
C LYS A 57 5.08 -12.40 -21.39
N ALA A 58 4.15 -13.26 -21.77
CA ALA A 58 2.76 -12.87 -21.96
C ALA A 58 2.14 -12.28 -20.68
N ALA A 59 2.42 -12.90 -19.53
CA ALA A 59 1.94 -12.43 -18.23
C ALA A 59 2.61 -11.11 -17.79
N ALA A 60 3.92 -10.96 -18.03
CA ALA A 60 4.63 -9.71 -17.76
C ALA A 60 4.13 -8.56 -18.65
N ASP A 61 3.87 -8.81 -19.94
CA ASP A 61 3.30 -7.82 -20.85
C ASP A 61 1.88 -7.42 -20.42
N GLU A 62 1.08 -8.37 -19.95
CA GLU A 62 -0.26 -8.09 -19.42
C GLU A 62 -0.20 -7.30 -18.11
N ALA A 63 0.72 -7.64 -17.20
CA ALA A 63 0.96 -6.89 -15.99
C ALA A 63 1.44 -5.46 -16.31
N ALA A 64 2.33 -5.29 -17.30
CA ALA A 64 2.80 -3.98 -17.76
C ALA A 64 1.63 -3.13 -18.28
N LYS A 65 0.74 -3.68 -19.12
CA LYS A 65 -0.47 -2.97 -19.57
C LYS A 65 -1.37 -2.60 -18.41
N GLY A 66 -1.55 -3.51 -17.44
CA GLY A 66 -2.31 -3.25 -16.21
C GLY A 66 -1.70 -2.11 -15.40
N LEU A 67 -0.37 -2.09 -15.24
CA LEU A 67 0.37 -1.05 -14.52
C LEU A 67 0.30 0.32 -15.22
N VAL A 68 0.43 0.36 -16.56
CA VAL A 68 0.16 1.58 -17.37
C VAL A 68 -1.25 2.07 -17.09
N GLY A 69 -2.23 1.16 -17.21
CA GLY A 69 -3.62 1.45 -16.96
C GLY A 69 -3.92 1.82 -15.51
N LEU A 70 -3.10 1.46 -14.53
CA LEU A 70 -3.34 1.88 -13.14
C LEU A 70 -2.57 3.16 -12.78
N GLY A 71 -1.59 3.58 -13.58
CA GLY A 71 -0.75 4.74 -13.30
C GLY A 71 0.08 4.56 -12.03
N LEU A 72 0.23 3.31 -11.58
CA LEU A 72 0.77 2.93 -10.27
C LEU A 72 2.21 3.41 -10.00
N PRO A 73 3.16 3.42 -10.97
CA PRO A 73 4.56 3.68 -10.62
C PRO A 73 4.81 5.08 -10.04
N GLN A 74 4.07 6.10 -10.51
CA GLN A 74 4.24 7.49 -10.05
C GLN A 74 2.98 8.02 -9.39
N LYS A 75 1.81 7.88 -10.04
CA LYS A 75 0.58 8.52 -9.56
C LYS A 75 0.11 7.97 -8.21
N LEU A 76 0.27 6.68 -7.92
CA LEU A 76 -0.13 6.15 -6.60
C LEU A 76 0.78 6.70 -5.49
N VAL A 77 2.09 6.71 -5.71
CA VAL A 77 3.05 7.26 -4.74
C VAL A 77 2.80 8.74 -4.52
N ASP A 78 2.56 9.48 -5.61
CA ASP A 78 2.25 10.92 -5.56
C ASP A 78 0.89 11.20 -4.92
N ASP A 79 -0.16 10.40 -5.23
CA ASP A 79 -1.47 10.51 -4.61
C ASP A 79 -1.42 10.14 -3.12
N VAL A 80 -0.62 9.15 -2.71
CA VAL A 80 -0.41 8.81 -1.30
C VAL A 80 0.30 9.96 -0.59
N ARG A 81 1.36 10.52 -1.18
CA ARG A 81 2.03 11.71 -0.64
C ARG A 81 1.07 12.90 -0.55
N ALA A 82 0.27 13.13 -1.58
CA ALA A 82 -0.69 14.23 -1.63
C ALA A 82 -1.85 14.05 -0.65
N ALA A 83 -2.39 12.84 -0.49
CA ALA A 83 -3.43 12.54 0.50
C ALA A 83 -2.91 12.66 1.92
N VAL A 84 -1.67 12.19 2.15
CA VAL A 84 -0.97 12.41 3.41
C VAL A 84 -0.81 13.90 3.65
N ALA A 85 -0.39 14.70 2.67
CA ALA A 85 -0.22 16.15 2.75
C ALA A 85 -1.54 16.95 2.90
N SER A 86 -2.63 16.52 2.25
CA SER A 86 -3.93 17.21 2.31
C SER A 86 -4.68 16.94 3.61
N SER A 87 -4.47 15.78 4.24
CA SER A 87 -4.97 15.51 5.60
C SER A 87 -4.31 16.38 6.69
N GLN A 88 -3.31 17.17 6.32
CA GLN A 88 -2.53 18.07 7.18
C GLN A 88 -3.01 19.52 7.11
N GLY A 89 -3.79 19.86 6.08
CA GLY A 89 -4.49 21.15 5.94
C GLY A 89 -5.83 21.10 6.65
N GLY A 90 -5.81 20.99 7.97
CA GLY A 90 -7.00 21.12 8.80
C GLY A 90 -7.49 22.56 8.84
N ASP A 91 -8.16 23.01 7.78
CA ASP A 91 -9.17 24.06 7.88
C ASP A 91 -10.50 23.48 7.43
N ALA A 92 -11.47 23.51 8.34
CA ALA A 92 -12.87 23.32 8.02
C ALA A 92 -13.33 24.48 7.12
N GLY A 93 -13.10 24.40 5.81
CA GLY A 93 -13.59 25.39 4.86
C GLY A 93 -12.84 25.42 3.53
N ALA A 94 -13.51 24.93 2.47
CA ALA A 94 -13.41 25.31 1.06
C ALA A 94 -12.03 25.62 0.41
N VAL A 95 -11.63 24.71 -0.48
CA VAL A 95 -10.99 24.86 -1.81
C VAL A 95 -10.17 26.13 -2.16
N ALA A 96 -8.96 25.85 -2.68
CA ALA A 96 -8.04 26.60 -3.55
C ALA A 96 -7.08 27.60 -2.90
N THR A 97 -5.79 27.24 -2.78
CA THR A 97 -4.65 27.83 -3.54
C THR A 97 -3.31 27.16 -3.19
N GLU A 98 -2.45 26.93 -4.19
CA GLU A 98 -0.97 26.86 -4.03
C GLU A 98 -0.42 28.29 -3.77
N PRO A 99 0.88 28.59 -3.55
CA PRO A 99 2.06 27.82 -3.11
C PRO A 99 2.85 28.55 -1.97
N ASN A 100 3.17 27.88 -0.85
CA ASN A 100 4.42 28.03 -0.08
C ASN A 100 4.29 27.34 1.28
N THR A 101 5.15 26.34 1.47
CA THR A 101 5.80 25.90 2.71
C THR A 101 5.14 26.27 4.04
N GLU A 102 4.34 25.37 4.62
CA GLU A 102 4.06 25.35 6.06
C GLU A 102 4.05 23.89 6.59
N ALA A 103 4.49 23.74 7.84
CA ALA A 103 5.15 22.56 8.40
C ALA A 103 4.36 21.24 8.36
N ALA A 104 5.07 20.13 8.10
CA ALA A 104 4.54 18.78 8.21
C ALA A 104 3.99 18.51 9.63
N PRO A 105 2.83 17.86 9.78
CA PRO A 105 2.30 17.48 11.08
C PRO A 105 3.19 16.39 11.68
N LEU A 106 3.53 16.59 12.93
CA LEU A 106 4.09 15.56 13.78
C LEU A 106 2.93 14.69 14.25
N PHE A 107 2.78 13.49 13.67
CA PHE A 107 2.09 12.42 14.39
C PHE A 107 2.90 12.21 15.67
N GLU A 108 2.35 12.56 16.83
CA GLU A 108 3.00 12.31 18.12
C GLU A 108 2.07 11.41 18.93
N GLY A 109 2.55 10.23 19.30
CA GLY A 109 1.79 9.22 20.03
C GLY A 109 1.32 8.05 19.16
N GLU A 110 0.44 7.23 19.71
CA GLU A 110 -0.08 6.03 19.06
C GLU A 110 -1.48 6.31 18.51
N GLY A 111 -1.80 5.83 17.31
CA GLY A 111 -3.15 6.00 16.78
C GLY A 111 -3.38 5.35 15.41
N PHE A 112 -4.57 5.62 14.86
CA PHE A 112 -4.92 5.24 13.51
C PHE A 112 -5.87 6.25 12.87
N ALA A 113 -5.84 6.33 11.54
CA ALA A 113 -6.73 7.13 10.72
C ALA A 113 -7.46 6.22 9.72
N LYS A 114 -8.73 6.54 9.47
CA LYS A 114 -9.51 5.96 8.37
C LYS A 114 -9.71 7.03 7.30
N VAL A 115 -9.17 6.79 6.12
CA VAL A 115 -9.22 7.73 5.00
C VAL A 115 -10.16 7.16 3.95
N THR A 116 -11.27 7.84 3.69
CA THR A 116 -12.21 7.47 2.63
C THR A 116 -12.10 8.46 1.49
N ARG A 117 -11.84 7.97 0.28
CA ARG A 117 -11.78 8.75 -0.95
C ARG A 117 -12.86 8.26 -1.90
N VAL A 118 -13.64 9.19 -2.43
CA VAL A 118 -14.55 8.91 -3.55
C VAL A 118 -13.71 8.77 -4.81
N CYS A 119 -13.92 7.71 -5.59
CA CYS A 119 -13.15 7.52 -6.80
C CYS A 119 -13.58 8.54 -7.88
N GLY A 120 -12.65 8.96 -8.73
CA GLY A 120 -12.87 10.06 -9.67
C GLY A 120 -13.88 9.74 -10.78
N GLY A 121 -14.18 8.46 -11.01
CA GLY A 121 -15.03 8.04 -12.12
C GLY A 121 -14.26 8.01 -13.45
N TRP A 122 -15.00 7.78 -14.54
CA TRP A 122 -14.46 7.77 -15.91
C TRP A 122 -14.64 9.11 -16.64
N ALA A 123 -15.39 10.04 -16.06
CA ALA A 123 -15.59 11.37 -16.60
C ALA A 123 -14.66 12.37 -15.89
N ALA A 124 -13.78 13.01 -16.65
CA ALA A 124 -12.90 14.04 -16.11
C ALA A 124 -13.72 15.24 -15.61
N GLY A 125 -13.35 15.78 -14.43
CA GLY A 125 -13.97 16.99 -13.87
C GLY A 125 -15.39 16.82 -13.32
N ALA A 126 -15.91 15.59 -13.27
CA ALA A 126 -17.19 15.34 -12.60
C ALA A 126 -17.06 15.55 -11.08
N PRO A 127 -18.10 16.08 -10.41
CA PRO A 127 -18.13 16.13 -8.95
C PRO A 127 -17.97 14.74 -8.32
N PRO A 128 -17.39 14.62 -7.11
CA PRO A 128 -17.31 13.36 -6.38
C PRO A 128 -18.71 12.76 -6.12
N ASP A 129 -18.96 11.55 -6.61
CA ASP A 129 -20.21 10.79 -6.39
C ASP A 129 -19.88 9.32 -6.06
N VAL A 130 -20.14 8.92 -4.81
CA VAL A 130 -19.86 7.55 -4.32
C VAL A 130 -20.77 6.52 -4.99
N ALA A 131 -22.04 6.85 -5.25
CA ALA A 131 -22.98 5.91 -5.86
C ALA A 131 -22.63 5.64 -7.32
N ALA A 132 -22.17 6.67 -8.03
CA ALA A 132 -21.76 6.56 -9.43
C ALA A 132 -20.36 5.97 -9.60
N ASN A 133 -19.40 6.36 -8.74
CA ASN A 133 -17.97 6.10 -8.96
C ASN A 133 -17.34 5.14 -7.95
N GLY A 134 -18.02 4.76 -6.88
CA GLY A 134 -17.47 3.92 -5.82
C GLY A 134 -16.48 4.66 -4.92
N SER A 135 -15.78 3.90 -4.07
CA SER A 135 -14.89 4.47 -3.06
C SER A 135 -13.68 3.61 -2.74
N LEU A 136 -12.68 4.25 -2.15
CA LEU A 136 -11.51 3.63 -1.55
C LEU A 136 -11.46 4.03 -0.07
N ALA A 137 -11.53 3.07 0.83
CA ALA A 137 -11.40 3.27 2.27
C ALA A 137 -10.10 2.63 2.77
N LEU A 138 -9.17 3.43 3.29
CA LEU A 138 -7.88 2.99 3.82
C LEU A 138 -7.86 3.15 5.34
N THR A 139 -7.19 2.22 6.01
CA THR A 139 -6.79 2.30 7.41
C THR A 139 -5.29 2.47 7.46
N VAL A 140 -4.85 3.51 8.14
CA VAL A 140 -3.45 3.85 8.35
C VAL A 140 -3.20 3.91 9.84
N THR A 141 -2.26 3.12 10.35
CA THR A 141 -1.86 3.11 11.76
C THR A 141 -0.51 3.81 11.91
N PHE A 142 -0.27 4.43 13.06
CA PHE A 142 0.98 5.14 13.35
C PHE A 142 1.40 4.98 14.81
N THR A 143 2.71 4.94 15.02
CA THR A 143 3.36 4.86 16.33
C THR A 143 4.41 5.96 16.39
N ASP A 144 4.30 6.82 17.39
CA ASP A 144 5.05 8.07 17.48
C ASP A 144 4.93 8.85 16.15
N VAL A 145 6.07 9.24 15.59
CA VAL A 145 6.21 10.03 14.35
C VAL A 145 6.29 9.18 13.08
N LYS A 146 5.93 7.90 13.14
CA LYS A 146 6.07 6.95 12.03
C LYS A 146 4.76 6.25 11.73
N LEU A 147 4.51 6.03 10.45
CA LEU A 147 3.49 5.08 10.02
C LEU A 147 3.94 3.67 10.37
N ASP A 148 3.00 2.86 10.80
CA ASP A 148 3.22 1.43 10.96
C ASP A 148 3.40 0.77 9.56
N PRO A 149 4.00 -0.42 9.48
CA PRO A 149 4.50 -0.97 8.21
C PRO A 149 3.42 -1.27 7.16
N VAL A 150 2.16 -1.42 7.55
CA VAL A 150 1.08 -1.87 6.67
C VAL A 150 -0.06 -0.86 6.66
N ILE A 151 -0.44 -0.42 5.47
CA ILE A 151 -1.69 0.30 5.19
C ILE A 151 -2.62 -0.69 4.49
N TRP A 152 -3.90 -0.73 4.87
CA TRP A 152 -4.85 -1.66 4.26
C TRP A 152 -6.21 -1.05 4.07
N GLY A 153 -7.02 -1.63 3.20
CA GLY A 153 -8.30 -1.04 2.87
C GLY A 153 -9.17 -1.82 1.92
N ILE A 154 -10.23 -1.14 1.49
CA ILE A 154 -11.28 -1.64 0.63
C ILE A 154 -11.46 -0.65 -0.52
N ALA A 155 -11.27 -1.13 -1.75
CA ALA A 155 -11.79 -0.51 -2.95
C ALA A 155 -13.13 -1.18 -3.29
N GLU A 156 -14.21 -0.41 -3.31
CA GLU A 156 -15.55 -0.91 -3.60
C GLU A 156 -16.11 -0.19 -4.82
N ARG A 157 -16.34 -0.95 -5.89
CA ARG A 157 -16.79 -0.44 -7.20
C ARG A 157 -16.05 0.81 -7.67
N CYS A 158 -14.78 0.93 -7.31
CA CYS A 158 -13.98 2.13 -7.48
C CYS A 158 -13.62 2.32 -8.96
N LYS A 159 -14.23 3.33 -9.57
CA LYS A 159 -13.98 3.71 -10.97
C LYS A 159 -12.84 4.71 -11.04
N LEU A 160 -11.81 4.35 -11.80
CA LEU A 160 -10.64 5.18 -12.06
C LEU A 160 -10.45 5.33 -13.56
N LEU A 161 -10.18 6.56 -13.99
CA LEU A 161 -9.64 6.84 -15.32
C LEU A 161 -8.14 7.12 -15.19
N VAL A 162 -7.34 6.37 -15.93
CA VAL A 162 -5.89 6.57 -15.95
C VAL A 162 -5.44 6.60 -17.40
N GLY A 163 -4.97 7.78 -17.82
CA GLY A 163 -4.78 8.05 -19.24
C GLY A 163 -6.10 7.83 -19.99
N ALA A 164 -6.11 6.91 -20.94
CA ALA A 164 -7.30 6.54 -21.71
C ALA A 164 -8.02 5.28 -21.18
N SER A 165 -7.43 4.56 -20.23
CA SER A 165 -7.97 3.29 -19.75
C SER A 165 -9.01 3.49 -18.65
N ARG A 166 -10.11 2.73 -18.76
CA ARG A 166 -11.20 2.68 -17.78
C ARG A 166 -10.99 1.51 -16.84
N LEU A 167 -10.85 1.81 -15.55
CA LEU A 167 -10.62 0.83 -14.52
C LEU A 167 -11.79 0.80 -13.56
N LEU A 168 -12.23 -0.41 -13.22
CA LEU A 168 -13.16 -0.69 -12.13
C LEU A 168 -12.46 -1.65 -11.18
N ILE A 169 -12.18 -1.20 -9.96
CA ILE A 169 -11.64 -2.06 -8.91
C ILE A 169 -12.79 -2.40 -7.97
N ASP A 170 -13.08 -3.69 -7.83
CA ASP A 170 -14.11 -4.16 -6.93
C ASP A 170 -13.61 -5.28 -6.03
N ARG A 171 -14.30 -5.50 -4.92
CA ARG A 171 -13.95 -6.58 -3.99
C ARG A 171 -14.08 -7.93 -4.69
N ALA A 172 -12.98 -8.69 -4.74
CA ALA A 172 -13.07 -10.11 -5.07
C ALA A 172 -13.48 -10.87 -3.81
N GLY A 173 -14.58 -11.63 -3.88
CA GLY A 173 -15.04 -12.45 -2.76
C GLY A 173 -15.64 -11.66 -1.60
N GLY A 174 -15.74 -12.30 -0.43
CA GLY A 174 -16.32 -11.76 0.79
C GLY A 174 -15.32 -11.10 1.74
N ASP A 175 -14.07 -10.92 1.32
CA ASP A 175 -12.97 -10.51 2.20
C ASP A 175 -13.13 -9.07 2.71
N ALA A 176 -12.73 -8.87 3.97
CA ALA A 176 -12.83 -7.57 4.64
C ALA A 176 -11.83 -6.52 4.10
N THR A 177 -10.83 -6.93 3.31
CA THR A 177 -9.80 -6.05 2.74
C THR A 177 -9.38 -6.58 1.38
N ASN A 178 -9.35 -5.73 0.35
CA ASN A 178 -8.85 -6.09 -0.98
C ASN A 178 -7.62 -5.29 -1.40
N LEU A 179 -7.15 -4.32 -0.59
CA LEU A 179 -5.93 -3.57 -0.84
C LEU A 179 -5.03 -3.59 0.39
N ARG A 180 -3.76 -3.91 0.19
CA ARG A 180 -2.72 -3.95 1.23
C ARG A 180 -1.45 -3.30 0.69
N ILE A 181 -0.79 -2.46 1.47
CA ILE A 181 0.41 -1.73 1.10
C ILE A 181 1.43 -1.90 2.23
N HIS A 182 2.56 -2.54 1.95
CA HIS A 182 3.67 -2.70 2.88
C HIS A 182 4.77 -1.67 2.59
N LEU A 183 5.14 -0.88 3.59
CA LEU A 183 6.07 0.25 3.50
C LEU A 183 7.55 -0.13 3.75
N GLY A 184 7.84 -1.42 3.95
CA GLY A 184 9.21 -1.89 4.25
C GLY A 184 9.61 -1.70 5.72
N GLY A 185 8.64 -1.54 6.62
CA GLY A 185 8.84 -1.27 8.05
C GLY A 185 8.25 0.09 8.47
N PRO A 186 8.39 0.47 9.75
CA PRO A 186 7.88 1.75 10.23
C PRO A 186 8.62 2.91 9.55
N VAL A 187 7.87 3.85 8.97
CA VAL A 187 8.42 4.89 8.08
C VAL A 187 7.90 6.27 8.45
N ALA A 188 8.79 7.26 8.47
CA ALA A 188 8.36 8.66 8.59
C ALA A 188 7.66 9.09 7.28
N LEU A 189 6.65 9.97 7.36
CA LEU A 189 5.89 10.41 6.17
C LEU A 189 6.78 10.90 5.02
N ARG A 190 7.82 11.68 5.35
CA ARG A 190 8.79 12.23 4.38
C ARG A 190 9.62 11.15 3.66
N GLU A 191 9.68 9.94 4.21
CA GLU A 191 10.44 8.81 3.66
C GLU A 191 9.55 7.87 2.81
N ILE A 192 8.24 8.14 2.71
CA ILE A 192 7.33 7.37 1.86
C ILE A 192 7.76 7.49 0.39
N GLY A 193 7.90 6.34 -0.26
CA GLY A 193 8.35 6.25 -1.65
C GLY A 193 9.85 6.45 -1.83
N THR A 194 10.65 6.42 -0.75
CA THR A 194 12.12 6.34 -0.84
C THR A 194 12.64 4.91 -0.68
N ARG A 195 11.79 4.00 -0.18
CA ARG A 195 12.07 2.59 0.07
C ARG A 195 11.16 1.72 -0.79
N PRO A 196 11.49 0.43 -1.00
CA PRO A 196 10.57 -0.48 -1.68
C PRO A 196 9.21 -0.52 -1.01
N ILE A 197 8.15 -0.45 -1.83
CA ILE A 197 6.75 -0.55 -1.38
C ILE A 197 6.12 -1.74 -2.06
N VAL A 198 5.51 -2.65 -1.31
CA VAL A 198 4.75 -3.77 -1.87
C VAL A 198 3.27 -3.44 -1.82
N VAL A 199 2.60 -3.46 -2.96
CA VAL A 199 1.15 -3.29 -3.08
C VAL A 199 0.55 -4.63 -3.47
N ALA A 200 -0.35 -5.14 -2.66
CA ALA A 200 -1.12 -6.35 -2.93
C ALA A 200 -2.61 -6.02 -3.04
N LEU A 201 -3.20 -6.37 -4.18
CA LEU A 201 -4.59 -6.13 -4.52
C LEU A 201 -5.29 -7.46 -4.77
N GLY A 202 -6.18 -7.86 -3.86
CA GLY A 202 -7.06 -9.02 -4.01
C GLY A 202 -8.42 -8.59 -4.52
N ALA A 203 -8.49 -8.18 -5.79
CA ALA A 203 -9.66 -7.54 -6.37
C ALA A 203 -10.05 -8.17 -7.71
N SER A 204 -11.31 -7.99 -8.08
CA SER A 204 -11.68 -8.07 -9.49
C SER A 204 -11.46 -6.70 -10.08
N ALA A 205 -10.50 -6.59 -11.00
CA ALA A 205 -10.29 -5.41 -11.80
C ALA A 205 -11.01 -5.59 -13.15
N GLN A 206 -11.65 -4.55 -13.67
CA GLN A 206 -12.04 -4.50 -15.07
C GLN A 206 -11.23 -3.39 -15.74
N ILE A 207 -10.51 -3.71 -16.82
CA ILE A 207 -9.72 -2.77 -17.60
C ILE A 207 -10.28 -2.74 -19.01
N ASP A 208 -10.81 -1.60 -19.45
CA ASP A 208 -11.39 -1.43 -20.79
C ASP A 208 -12.36 -2.57 -21.15
N ASP A 209 -13.27 -2.83 -20.22
CA ASP A 209 -14.31 -3.86 -20.28
C ASP A 209 -13.81 -5.32 -20.14
N ARG A 210 -12.49 -5.56 -20.00
CA ARG A 210 -11.92 -6.89 -19.73
C ARG A 210 -11.79 -7.16 -18.24
N ALA A 211 -12.38 -8.26 -17.78
CA ALA A 211 -12.26 -8.68 -16.39
C ALA A 211 -10.91 -9.38 -16.14
N VAL A 212 -10.16 -8.84 -15.19
CA VAL A 212 -8.97 -9.44 -14.57
C VAL A 212 -9.38 -9.81 -13.14
N ARG A 213 -9.32 -11.10 -12.82
CA ARG A 213 -9.56 -11.60 -11.45
C ARG A 213 -8.31 -12.26 -10.93
N GLY A 214 -7.95 -11.92 -9.70
CA GLY A 214 -6.88 -12.59 -8.98
C GLY A 214 -6.19 -11.64 -8.01
N ASP A 215 -5.29 -12.22 -7.23
CA ASP A 215 -4.37 -11.45 -6.41
C ASP A 215 -3.25 -10.91 -7.30
N VAL A 216 -3.17 -9.59 -7.40
CA VAL A 216 -2.06 -8.89 -8.05
C VAL A 216 -1.17 -8.33 -6.96
N ALA A 217 0.12 -8.67 -6.99
CA ALA A 217 1.11 -8.08 -6.10
C ALA A 217 2.26 -7.49 -6.90
N VAL A 218 2.63 -6.26 -6.56
CA VAL A 218 3.70 -5.51 -7.20
C VAL A 218 4.61 -4.89 -6.15
N ARG A 219 5.91 -4.84 -6.42
CA ARG A 219 6.89 -4.16 -5.57
C ARG A 219 7.48 -2.99 -6.34
N LEU A 220 7.19 -1.78 -5.87
CA LEU A 220 7.78 -0.55 -6.38
C LEU A 220 9.22 -0.45 -5.86
N LEU A 221 10.17 -0.13 -6.73
CA LEU A 221 11.59 0.04 -6.39
C LEU A 221 12.03 1.49 -6.71
N PRO A 222 11.80 2.45 -5.80
CA PRO A 222 12.02 3.87 -6.12
C PRO A 222 13.46 4.20 -6.52
N GLY A 223 14.44 3.61 -5.83
CA GLY A 223 15.86 3.84 -6.13
C GLY A 223 16.32 3.33 -7.50
N ALA A 224 15.60 2.38 -8.09
CA ALA A 224 15.90 1.81 -9.40
C ALA A 224 14.95 2.32 -10.51
N SER A 225 13.94 3.13 -10.16
CA SER A 225 12.84 3.51 -11.07
C SER A 225 12.23 2.29 -11.78
N ALA A 226 12.03 1.21 -11.02
CA ALA A 226 11.59 -0.08 -11.52
C ALA A 226 10.40 -0.60 -10.72
N VAL A 227 9.67 -1.55 -11.29
CA VAL A 227 8.58 -2.29 -10.63
C VAL A 227 8.82 -3.76 -10.80
N GLU A 228 8.73 -4.52 -9.73
CA GLU A 228 8.70 -5.97 -9.77
C GLU A 228 7.27 -6.48 -9.70
N VAL A 229 6.95 -7.47 -10.53
CA VAL A 229 5.63 -8.11 -10.57
C VAL A 229 5.80 -9.61 -10.36
N LEU A 230 4.84 -10.22 -9.66
CA LEU A 230 4.80 -11.67 -9.50
C LEU A 230 4.09 -12.32 -10.69
N VAL A 231 4.73 -13.31 -11.30
CA VAL A 231 4.22 -14.01 -12.48
C VAL A 231 4.20 -15.52 -12.22
N PRO A 232 3.07 -16.22 -12.44
CA PRO A 232 3.02 -17.67 -12.32
C PRO A 232 3.91 -18.35 -13.37
N ALA A 233 4.78 -19.26 -12.94
CA ALA A 233 5.63 -20.07 -13.81
C ALA A 233 6.19 -21.30 -13.09
N GLY A 234 6.37 -22.41 -13.82
CA GLY A 234 7.05 -23.60 -13.30
C GLY A 234 6.44 -24.18 -12.02
N GLY A 235 5.12 -24.09 -11.85
CA GLY A 235 4.42 -24.54 -10.64
C GLY A 235 4.55 -23.63 -9.41
N GLY A 236 5.15 -22.45 -9.55
CA GLY A 236 5.27 -21.44 -8.51
C GLY A 236 5.14 -20.03 -9.08
N GLN A 237 5.79 -19.07 -8.43
CA GLN A 237 5.88 -17.68 -8.92
C GLN A 237 7.32 -17.26 -9.15
N VAL A 238 7.55 -16.53 -10.24
CA VAL A 238 8.79 -15.82 -10.54
C VAL A 238 8.57 -14.32 -10.37
N VAL A 239 9.63 -13.58 -10.12
CA VAL A 239 9.59 -12.12 -10.04
C VAL A 239 10.14 -11.54 -11.33
N VAL A 240 9.34 -10.76 -12.05
CA VAL A 240 9.78 -10.05 -13.26
C VAL A 240 10.04 -8.59 -12.90
N THR A 241 11.24 -8.09 -13.18
CA THR A 241 11.58 -6.67 -13.01
C THR A 241 11.29 -5.91 -14.30
N LEU A 242 10.42 -4.91 -14.20
CA LEU A 242 10.06 -3.99 -15.27
C LEU A 242 10.74 -2.63 -15.01
N SER A 243 11.36 -2.07 -16.05
CA SER A 243 11.90 -0.71 -16.03
C SER A 243 10.81 0.35 -15.91
N SER A 244 11.18 1.64 -15.85
CA SER A 244 10.24 2.76 -15.88
C SER A 244 9.41 2.84 -17.17
N ALA A 245 9.95 2.32 -18.29
CA ALA A 245 9.22 2.14 -19.55
C ALA A 245 8.34 0.88 -19.57
N LEU A 246 8.27 0.17 -18.43
CA LEU A 246 7.55 -1.10 -18.24
C LEU A 246 7.98 -2.22 -19.18
N VAL A 247 9.24 -2.15 -19.62
CA VAL A 247 9.91 -3.23 -20.35
C VAL A 247 10.62 -4.12 -19.34
N ALA A 248 10.48 -5.44 -19.50
CA ALA A 248 11.21 -6.40 -18.67
C ALA A 248 12.72 -6.18 -18.76
N THR A 249 13.41 -6.34 -17.65
CA THR A 249 14.86 -6.16 -17.53
C THR A 249 15.52 -7.31 -16.79
N GLY A 250 14.75 -8.09 -16.04
CA GLY A 250 15.23 -9.31 -15.43
C GLY A 250 14.11 -10.18 -14.88
N VAL A 251 14.47 -11.43 -14.60
CA VAL A 251 13.60 -12.42 -13.95
C VAL A 251 14.38 -13.04 -12.80
N ARG A 252 13.79 -13.05 -11.61
CA ARG A 252 14.26 -13.85 -10.47
C ARG A 252 13.35 -15.05 -10.30
N ALA A 253 13.94 -16.23 -10.25
CA ALA A 253 13.25 -17.50 -10.15
C ALA A 253 13.97 -18.40 -9.17
N LYS A 254 13.34 -19.52 -8.80
CA LYS A 254 13.94 -20.54 -7.93
C LYS A 254 15.27 -21.08 -8.48
N ASN A 255 15.41 -21.13 -9.80
CA ASN A 255 16.59 -21.64 -10.49
C ASN A 255 17.63 -20.55 -10.84
N GLY A 256 17.44 -19.30 -10.41
CA GLY A 256 18.45 -18.24 -10.56
C GLY A 256 17.88 -16.88 -10.93
N THR A 257 18.79 -15.95 -11.19
CA THR A 257 18.50 -14.60 -11.69
C THR A 257 18.97 -14.49 -13.14
N PHE A 258 18.11 -13.90 -13.97
CA PHE A 258 18.31 -13.74 -15.40
C PHE A 258 18.17 -12.27 -15.74
N THR A 259 19.13 -11.71 -16.47
CA THR A 259 19.02 -10.34 -17.00
C THR A 259 18.48 -10.44 -18.42
N CYS A 260 17.25 -9.98 -18.65
CA CYS A 260 16.64 -10.01 -19.98
C CYS A 260 15.44 -9.11 -20.21
N ASP A 261 15.25 -8.80 -21.49
CA ASP A 261 14.07 -8.14 -22.06
C ASP A 261 12.94 -9.12 -22.41
N LEU A 262 13.07 -10.38 -21.98
CA LEU A 262 12.23 -11.52 -22.33
C LEU A 262 12.20 -11.87 -23.83
N ALA A 263 12.88 -11.12 -24.70
CA ALA A 263 13.19 -11.51 -26.06
C ALA A 263 14.45 -12.39 -26.08
N GLY A 264 15.51 -12.01 -25.35
CA GLY A 264 16.73 -12.82 -25.17
C GLY A 264 17.24 -12.77 -23.72
N CYS A 265 17.69 -13.90 -23.16
CA CYS A 265 18.16 -13.95 -21.76
C CYS A 265 19.61 -14.41 -21.57
N LEU A 266 20.32 -13.72 -20.66
CA LEU A 266 21.62 -14.09 -20.12
C LEU A 266 21.45 -14.56 -18.67
N SER A 267 22.03 -15.70 -18.32
CA SER A 267 22.07 -16.16 -16.93
C SER A 267 23.30 -15.60 -16.21
N GLU A 268 23.15 -15.23 -14.93
CA GLU A 268 24.30 -14.77 -14.12
C GLU A 268 25.34 -15.86 -13.85
N GLN A 269 25.02 -17.14 -14.08
CA GLN A 269 25.95 -18.27 -13.92
C GLN A 269 26.95 -18.43 -15.08
N GLY A 270 27.12 -17.41 -15.93
CA GLY A 270 28.13 -17.42 -17.00
C GLY A 270 27.78 -18.32 -18.20
N GLY A 271 26.64 -19.00 -18.17
CA GLY A 271 26.05 -19.62 -19.34
C GLY A 271 25.28 -18.57 -20.13
N VAL A 272 25.84 -18.13 -21.25
CA VAL A 272 25.01 -17.61 -22.34
C VAL A 272 24.18 -18.81 -22.79
N SER A 273 22.93 -18.91 -22.35
CA SER A 273 21.96 -19.67 -23.14
C SER A 273 21.77 -18.86 -24.41
N ALA A 274 22.68 -19.08 -25.36
CA ALA A 274 22.48 -18.63 -26.71
C ALA A 274 21.22 -19.33 -27.20
N TRP A 275 20.21 -18.50 -27.44
CA TRP A 275 19.00 -18.84 -28.15
C TRP A 275 19.36 -19.05 -29.62
#